data_AF-A0A4R2U1K2-F1
#
_entry.id   AF-A0A4R2U1K2-F1
#
_cell.length_a   1.000
_cell.length_b   1.000
_cell.length_c   1.000
_cell.angle_alpha   90.00
_cell.angle_beta   90.00
_cell.angle_gamma   90.00
#
_symmetry.space_group_name_H-M   'P 1'
#
loop_
_entity.id
_entity.type
_entity.pdbx_description
1 polymer ?
#
loop_
_entity_poly.entity_id
_entity_poly.type
_entity_poly.pdbx_seq_one_letter_code
_entity_poly.pdbx_strand_id
1 'polypeptide(L)'
;MEATVRDDYRSLRGNAAPALATRPPQLTPTQIKVLRGVHSGLLNKQIAYDLGIAEATVKAHMTALMRKLNVRNRTQVAIVAQTLVLHPA
;
A
#
# COMPACT_ATOMS: atom_id res chain seq x y z
N MET A 1 -24.11 12.20 7.86
CA MET A 1 -23.46 12.34 9.17
C MET A 1 -22.04 11.82 9.02
N GLU A 2 -21.17 12.73 8.58
CA GLU A 2 -19.77 12.50 8.23
C GLU A 2 -18.90 12.53 9.49
N ALA A 3 -18.35 11.37 9.85
CA ALA A 3 -17.27 11.20 10.81
C ALA A 3 -16.69 9.81 10.47
N THR A 4 -15.45 9.59 10.05
CA THR A 4 -14.18 10.04 10.63
C THR A 4 -13.10 9.82 9.58
N VAL A 5 -12.85 10.80 8.71
CA VAL A 5 -11.75 10.75 7.71
C VAL A 5 -10.58 11.67 8.13
N ARG A 6 -10.70 12.36 9.27
CA ARG A 6 -9.86 13.52 9.62
C ARG A 6 -8.65 13.22 10.54
N ASP A 7 -8.61 12.09 11.24
CA ASP A 7 -7.59 11.84 12.27
C ASP A 7 -6.29 11.21 11.74
N ASP A 8 -6.33 10.47 10.63
CA ASP A 8 -5.13 9.78 10.11
C ASP A 8 -4.15 10.69 9.35
N TYR A 9 -4.58 11.85 8.86
CA TYR A 9 -3.69 12.76 8.12
C TYR A 9 -2.64 13.43 9.01
N ARG A 10 -2.95 13.59 10.31
CA ARG A 10 -2.09 14.33 11.26
C ARG A 10 -0.82 13.55 11.63
N SER A 11 -0.90 12.22 11.65
CA SER A 11 0.24 11.33 11.94
C SER A 11 1.19 11.16 10.76
N LEU A 12 0.80 11.57 9.55
CA LEU A 12 1.61 11.46 8.33
C LEU A 12 2.58 12.65 8.13
N ARG A 13 2.41 13.75 8.89
CA ARG A 13 3.29 14.94 8.85
C ARG A 13 4.46 14.87 9.83
N GLY A 14 4.58 13.79 10.59
CA GLY A 14 5.54 13.65 11.69
C GLY A 14 6.29 12.33 11.65
N ASN A 15 6.89 11.97 10.51
CA ASN A 15 8.05 11.11 10.50
C ASN A 15 8.78 11.37 9.18
N ALA A 16 10.09 11.60 9.25
CA ALA A 16 10.94 11.80 8.09
C ALA A 16 10.58 10.76 7.01
N ALA A 17 10.54 11.19 5.74
CA ALA A 17 10.49 10.27 4.60
C ALA A 17 11.44 9.12 4.94
N PRO A 18 10.96 7.86 5.00
CA PRO A 18 11.79 6.75 5.45
C PRO A 18 13.05 6.83 4.62
N ALA A 19 14.20 7.01 5.28
CA ALA A 19 15.49 7.09 4.64
C ALA A 19 15.50 5.98 3.60
N LEU A 20 15.40 6.37 2.32
CA LEU A 20 15.20 5.44 1.23
C LEU A 20 16.47 4.62 1.21
N ALA A 21 16.43 3.47 1.91
CA ALA A 21 17.41 2.43 1.76
C ALA A 21 17.58 2.28 0.26
N THR A 22 18.81 2.41 -0.20
CA THR A 22 19.25 2.62 -1.58
C THR A 22 18.93 1.48 -2.54
N ARG A 23 17.95 0.64 -2.20
CA ARG A 23 17.43 -0.44 -3.01
C ARG A 23 15.91 -0.51 -2.88
N PRO A 24 15.16 -0.51 -4.00
CA PRO A 24 13.72 -0.70 -3.97
C PRO A 24 13.38 -2.02 -3.24
N PRO A 25 12.28 -2.05 -2.46
CA PRO A 25 11.83 -3.28 -1.82
C PRO A 25 11.56 -4.35 -2.89
N GLN A 26 12.13 -5.54 -2.71
CA GLN A 26 11.88 -6.66 -3.63
C GLN A 26 10.46 -7.18 -3.43
N LEU A 27 9.54 -6.71 -4.26
CA LEU A 27 8.14 -7.13 -4.28
C LEU A 27 7.94 -8.26 -5.30
N THR A 28 7.09 -9.23 -4.96
CA THR A 28 6.68 -10.24 -5.95
C THR A 28 5.76 -9.62 -7.00
N PRO A 29 5.62 -10.23 -8.20
CA PRO A 29 4.72 -9.72 -9.23
C PRO A 29 3.28 -9.49 -8.73
N THR A 30 2.75 -10.41 -7.92
CA THR A 30 1.41 -10.26 -7.32
C THR A 30 1.36 -9.12 -6.30
N GLN A 31 2.41 -8.93 -5.49
CA GLN A 31 2.50 -7.81 -4.57
C GLN A 31 2.51 -6.46 -5.30
N ILE A 32 3.17 -6.36 -6.46
CA ILE A 32 3.15 -5.16 -7.30
C ILE A 32 1.74 -4.89 -7.83
N LYS A 33 1.04 -5.91 -8.31
CA LYS A 33 -0.35 -5.77 -8.79
C LYS A 33 -1.29 -5.29 -7.67
N VAL A 34 -1.19 -5.88 -6.47
CA VAL A 34 -1.94 -5.44 -5.30
C VAL A 34 -1.58 -3.99 -4.92
N LEU A 35 -0.30 -3.65 -4.90
CA LEU A 35 0.19 -2.31 -4.58
C LEU A 35 -0.38 -1.25 -5.56
N ARG A 36 -0.43 -1.56 -6.86
CA ARG A 36 -1.04 -0.70 -7.88
C ARG A 36 -2.54 -0.52 -7.64
N GLY A 37 -3.27 -1.59 -7.35
CA GLY A 37 -4.69 -1.49 -7.02
C GLY A 37 -4.95 -0.63 -5.78
N VAL A 38 -4.10 -0.75 -4.75
CA VAL A 38 -4.18 0.08 -3.55
C VAL A 38 -3.90 1.56 -3.87
N HIS A 39 -2.89 1.84 -4.69
CA HIS A 39 -2.56 3.19 -5.16
C HIS A 39 -3.73 3.82 -5.92
N SER A 40 -4.42 3.04 -6.76
CA SER A 40 -5.63 3.46 -7.48
C SER A 40 -6.89 3.55 -6.60
N GLY A 41 -6.79 3.34 -5.29
CA GLY A 41 -7.93 3.41 -4.37
C GLY A 41 -8.88 2.20 -4.39
N LEU A 42 -8.53 1.11 -5.08
CA LEU A 42 -9.39 -0.07 -5.21
C LEU A 42 -9.52 -0.85 -3.92
N LEU A 43 -10.73 -1.25 -3.55
CA LEU A 43 -11.00 -2.11 -2.39
C LEU A 43 -10.37 -3.50 -2.57
N ASN A 44 -10.08 -4.20 -1.46
CA ASN A 44 -9.53 -5.55 -1.52
C ASN A 44 -10.40 -6.50 -2.35
N LYS A 45 -11.73 -6.35 -2.29
CA LYS A 45 -12.68 -7.13 -3.08
C LYS A 45 -12.56 -6.87 -4.58
N GLN A 46 -12.32 -5.62 -4.98
CA GLN A 46 -12.11 -5.23 -6.38
C GLN A 46 -10.77 -5.76 -6.89
N ILE A 47 -9.70 -5.58 -6.12
CA ILE A 47 -8.38 -6.14 -6.44
C ILE A 47 -8.45 -7.68 -6.56
N ALA A 48 -9.19 -8.34 -5.66
CA ALA A 48 -9.39 -9.78 -5.69
C ALA A 48 -10.09 -10.23 -6.98
N TYR A 49 -11.15 -9.52 -7.37
CA TYR A 49 -11.86 -9.73 -8.62
C TYR A 49 -10.94 -9.56 -9.83
N ASP A 50 -10.21 -8.45 -9.91
CA ASP A 50 -9.31 -8.14 -11.03
C ASP A 50 -8.16 -9.15 -11.18
N LEU A 51 -7.71 -9.72 -10.06
CA LEU A 51 -6.63 -10.71 -10.02
C LEU A 51 -7.10 -12.16 -10.08
N GLY A 52 -8.40 -12.41 -10.03
CA GLY A 52 -8.96 -13.77 -10.00
C GLY A 52 -8.56 -14.58 -8.76
N ILE A 53 -8.41 -13.92 -7.60
CA ILE A 53 -8.01 -14.57 -6.34
C ILE A 53 -9.02 -14.26 -5.22
N ALA A 54 -8.91 -14.96 -4.08
CA ALA A 54 -9.75 -14.68 -2.93
C ALA A 54 -9.37 -13.35 -2.23
N GLU A 55 -10.36 -12.65 -1.66
CA GLU A 55 -10.12 -11.41 -0.90
C GLU A 55 -9.18 -11.64 0.29
N ALA A 56 -9.26 -12.80 0.95
CA ALA A 56 -8.34 -13.19 2.01
C ALA A 56 -6.88 -13.24 1.53
N THR A 57 -6.63 -13.67 0.29
CA THR A 57 -5.31 -13.68 -0.33
C THR A 57 -4.78 -12.27 -0.56
N VAL A 58 -5.65 -11.33 -0.98
CA VAL A 58 -5.29 -9.90 -1.07
C VAL A 58 -4.92 -9.34 0.30
N LYS A 59 -5.67 -9.68 1.36
CA LYS A 59 -5.35 -9.29 2.74
C LYS A 59 -3.98 -9.80 3.17
N ALA A 60 -3.65 -11.06 2.87
CA ALA A 60 -2.33 -11.62 3.15
C ALA A 60 -1.20 -10.88 2.41
N HIS A 61 -1.40 -10.56 1.13
CA HIS A 61 -0.45 -9.72 0.38
C HIS A 61 -0.31 -8.31 0.98
N MET A 62 -1.40 -7.69 1.45
CA MET A 62 -1.36 -6.40 2.13
C MET A 62 -0.55 -6.46 3.44
N THR A 63 -0.71 -7.50 4.25
CA THR A 63 0.11 -7.71 5.45
C THR A 63 1.58 -7.84 5.12
N ALA A 64 1.92 -8.60 4.06
CA ALA A 64 3.30 -8.73 3.62
C ALA A 64 3.88 -7.42 3.07
N LEU A 65 3.08 -6.62 2.34
CA LEU A 65 3.45 -5.29 1.86
C LEU A 65 3.75 -4.34 3.01
N MET A 66 2.86 -4.27 4.01
CA MET A 66 3.05 -3.43 5.19
C MET A 66 4.37 -3.74 5.92
N ARG A 67 4.69 -5.03 6.08
CA ARG A 67 5.99 -5.48 6.65
C ARG A 67 7.18 -5.07 5.80
N LYS A 68 7.12 -5.29 4.48
CA LYS A 68 8.23 -4.97 3.55
C LYS A 68 8.48 -3.47 3.39
N LEU A 69 7.42 -2.68 3.45
CA LEU A 69 7.46 -1.22 3.29
C LEU A 69 7.64 -0.50 4.64
N ASN A 70 7.66 -1.24 5.75
CA ASN A 70 7.72 -0.71 7.12
C ASN A 70 6.63 0.32 7.44
N VAL A 71 5.38 0.00 7.06
CA VAL A 71 4.21 0.84 7.30
C VAL A 71 3.13 0.07 8.07
N ARG A 72 2.20 0.80 8.68
CA ARG A 72 1.25 0.23 9.64
C ARG A 72 -0.17 0.10 9.13
N ASN A 73 -0.53 0.83 8.08
CA ASN A 73 -1.88 0.83 7.55
C ASN A 73 -1.93 0.98 6.02
N ARG A 74 -3.11 0.71 5.47
CA ARG A 74 -3.38 0.77 4.03
C ARG A 74 -3.13 2.17 3.44
N THR A 75 -3.48 3.22 4.17
CA THR A 75 -3.28 4.62 3.75
C THR A 75 -1.80 4.91 3.54
N GLN A 76 -0.95 4.49 4.48
CA GLN A 76 0.51 4.60 4.35
C GLN A 76 1.04 3.77 3.18
N VAL A 77 0.50 2.57 2.94
CA VAL A 77 0.83 1.77 1.74
C VAL A 77 0.49 2.53 0.45
N ALA A 78 -0.69 3.15 0.37
CA ALA A 78 -1.10 3.92 -0.82
C ALA A 78 -0.18 5.13 -1.08
N ILE A 79 0.27 5.80 -0.02
CA ILE A 79 1.21 6.93 -0.10
C ILE A 79 2.58 6.46 -0.57
N VAL A 80 3.14 5.41 0.05
CA VAL A 80 4.44 4.85 -0.37
C VAL A 80 4.38 4.30 -1.80
N ALA A 81 3.24 3.70 -2.19
CA ALA A 81 3.04 3.23 -3.55
C ALA A 81 3.15 4.36 -4.59
N GLN A 82 2.71 5.58 -4.27
CA GLN A 82 2.86 6.72 -5.17
C GLN A 82 4.35 6.99 -5.47
N THR A 83 5.20 6.97 -4.45
CA THR A 83 6.64 7.19 -4.63
C THR A 83 7.30 6.05 -5.43
N LEU A 84 6.88 4.80 -5.21
CA LEU A 84 7.45 3.63 -5.89
C LEU A 84 6.94 3.44 -7.33
N VAL A 85 5.69 3.80 -7.62
CA VAL A 85 5.10 3.66 -8.96
C VAL A 85 5.62 4.74 -9.91
N LEU A 86 5.94 5.94 -9.39
CA LEU A 86 6.50 7.04 -10.18
C LEU A 86 7.99 6.86 -10.51
N HIS A 87 8.69 5.98 -9.80
CA HIS A 87 10.08 5.63 -10.04
C HIS A 87 10.24 4.10 -10.13
N PRO A 88 9.90 3.49 -11.29
CA PRO A 88 10.25 2.10 -11.54
C PRO A 88 11.78 1.99 -11.49
N ALA A 89 12.27 1.15 -10.59
CA ALA A 89 13.68 0.81 -10.51
C ALA A 89 14.14 -0.04 -11.70
#